data_AF-V5GFQ5-F1
#
_entry.id   AF-V5GFQ5-F1
#
_cell.length_a   1.000
_cell.length_b   1.000
_cell.length_c   1.000
_cell.angle_alpha   90.00
_cell.angle_beta   90.00
_cell.angle_gamma   90.00
#
_symmetry.space_group_name_H-M   'P 1'
#
loop_
_entity.id
_entity.type
_entity.pdbx_description
1 polymer ?
#
loop_
_entity_poly.entity_id
_entity_poly.type
_entity_poly.pdbx_seq_one_letter_code
_entity_poly.pdbx_strand_id
1 'polypeptide(L)'
;AFHFSISILLSEKHIKKFGILAVRNIINVFIEHLKTLYGLEFMIYNVHLLSHICDDVDFFGALDNFSAFPFENYLGQIKLLVKSPTNPLQQIHRRLVERGLIISNNYQFNGVKLTLEHSAGPLIICNQNVKWQKQFSKIHLKDTTFSVVSHSKADSYCLTSAGNKIIEIHNILVTTDNEIFLIGKEFLSNSNLYVYPYPSSELNIFVVKDLSELKAWPITEICGKCIVLPFKKECCVAMPIINCLT
;
A
#
# COMPACT_ATOMS: atom_id res chain seq x y z
N ALA A 1 -4.30 -1.72 -19.42
CA ALA A 1 -2.94 -1.65 -20.00
C ALA A 1 -2.08 -0.68 -19.22
N PHE A 2 -2.33 0.63 -19.28
CA PHE A 2 -1.53 1.66 -18.58
C PHE A 2 -1.31 1.39 -17.08
N HIS A 3 -2.39 1.19 -16.31
CA HIS A 3 -2.29 0.85 -14.88
C HIS A 3 -1.34 -0.34 -14.62
N PHE A 4 -1.54 -1.44 -15.36
CA PHE A 4 -0.72 -2.64 -15.22
C PHE A 4 0.76 -2.36 -15.52
N SER A 5 1.06 -1.63 -16.59
CA SER A 5 2.43 -1.23 -16.95
C SER A 5 3.09 -0.41 -15.84
N ILE A 6 2.43 0.65 -15.36
CA ILE A 6 2.99 1.51 -14.31
C ILE A 6 3.17 0.73 -13.00
N SER A 7 2.21 -0.12 -12.62
CA SER A 7 2.35 -0.97 -11.41
C SER A 7 3.54 -1.93 -11.47
N ILE A 8 3.91 -2.40 -12.66
CA ILE A 8 5.12 -3.20 -12.84
C ILE A 8 6.35 -2.31 -12.64
N LEU A 9 6.43 -1.18 -13.35
CA LEU A 9 7.60 -0.29 -13.33
C LEU A 9 7.88 0.36 -11.96
N LEU A 10 6.89 0.39 -11.06
CA LEU A 10 7.05 0.85 -9.68
C LEU A 10 7.73 -0.18 -8.76
N SER A 11 7.71 -1.47 -9.10
CA SER A 11 8.21 -2.54 -8.23
C SER A 11 9.32 -3.34 -8.88
N GLU A 12 10.50 -3.34 -8.27
CA GLU A 12 11.62 -4.17 -8.75
C GLU A 12 11.27 -5.66 -8.84
N LYS A 13 10.42 -6.15 -7.93
CA LYS A 13 9.96 -7.54 -7.95
C LYS A 13 9.11 -7.82 -9.18
N HIS A 14 8.18 -6.93 -9.50
CA HIS A 14 7.37 -7.06 -10.70
C HIS A 14 8.21 -6.89 -11.97
N ILE A 15 9.16 -5.94 -12.00
CA ILE A 15 10.10 -5.78 -13.10
C ILE A 15 10.86 -7.09 -13.36
N LYS A 16 11.40 -7.72 -12.30
CA LYS A 16 12.09 -9.02 -12.41
C LYS A 16 11.19 -10.15 -12.90
N LYS A 17 9.91 -10.14 -12.51
CA LYS A 17 8.92 -11.17 -12.87
C LYS A 17 8.45 -11.05 -14.34
N PHE A 18 8.11 -9.84 -14.79
CA PHE A 18 7.51 -9.62 -16.11
C PHE A 18 8.51 -9.21 -17.19
N GLY A 19 9.59 -8.56 -16.81
CA GLY A 19 10.57 -7.98 -17.72
C GLY A 19 10.12 -6.65 -18.33
N ILE A 20 11.08 -5.75 -18.57
CA ILE A 20 10.83 -4.39 -19.09
C ILE A 20 10.34 -4.43 -20.54
N LEU A 21 10.85 -5.38 -21.34
CA LEU A 21 10.44 -5.53 -22.74
C LEU A 21 8.94 -5.85 -22.89
N ALA A 22 8.39 -6.69 -22.02
CA ALA A 22 6.96 -7.00 -22.02
C ALA A 22 6.12 -5.75 -21.72
N VAL A 23 6.55 -4.96 -20.73
CA VAL A 23 5.90 -3.70 -20.36
C VAL A 23 5.96 -2.69 -21.51
N ARG A 24 7.09 -2.57 -22.18
CA ARG A 24 7.27 -1.69 -23.35
C ARG A 24 6.26 -2.00 -24.45
N ASN A 25 6.08 -3.29 -24.76
CA ASN A 25 5.09 -3.72 -25.75
C ASN A 25 3.66 -3.34 -25.32
N ILE A 26 3.31 -3.54 -24.04
CA ILE A 26 2.00 -3.15 -23.51
C ILE A 26 1.77 -1.64 -23.59
N ILE A 27 2.79 -0.83 -23.28
CA ILE A 27 2.70 0.63 -23.37
C ILE A 27 2.52 1.07 -24.82
N ASN A 28 3.28 0.51 -25.76
CA ASN A 28 3.13 0.85 -27.18
C ASN A 28 1.74 0.49 -27.71
N VAL A 29 1.19 -0.68 -27.33
CA VAL A 29 -0.19 -1.04 -27.66
C VAL A 29 -1.19 -0.05 -27.03
N PHE A 30 -0.97 0.37 -25.79
CA PHE A 30 -1.80 1.39 -25.16
C PHE A 30 -1.74 2.74 -25.91
N ILE A 31 -0.57 3.16 -26.37
CA ILE A 31 -0.38 4.38 -27.15
C ILE A 31 -1.12 4.29 -28.50
N GLU A 32 -1.03 3.16 -29.21
CA GLU A 32 -1.77 2.95 -30.46
C GLU A 32 -3.30 2.95 -30.22
N HIS A 33 -3.77 2.41 -29.09
CA HIS A 33 -5.18 2.52 -28.70
C HIS A 33 -5.59 3.97 -28.46
N LEU A 34 -4.77 4.77 -27.77
CA LEU A 34 -5.05 6.20 -27.56
C LEU A 34 -5.16 6.94 -28.90
N LYS A 35 -4.22 6.70 -29.82
CA LYS A 35 -4.22 7.27 -31.16
C LYS A 35 -5.47 6.89 -31.94
N THR A 36 -5.92 5.65 -31.83
CA THR A 36 -7.14 5.17 -32.52
C THR A 36 -8.41 5.79 -31.93
N LEU A 37 -8.49 5.92 -30.61
CA LEU A 37 -9.68 6.40 -29.91
C LEU A 37 -9.83 7.94 -29.95
N TYR A 38 -8.72 8.66 -29.83
CA TYR A 38 -8.70 10.12 -29.66
C TYR A 38 -8.07 10.88 -30.83
N GLY A 39 -7.55 10.16 -31.84
CA GLY A 39 -6.92 10.75 -33.01
C GLY A 39 -5.46 11.17 -32.78
N LEU A 40 -4.81 11.59 -33.87
CA LEU A 40 -3.40 12.02 -33.88
C LEU A 40 -3.15 13.29 -33.04
N GLU A 41 -4.16 14.14 -32.90
CA GLU A 41 -4.09 15.39 -32.13
C GLU A 41 -3.80 15.12 -30.63
N PHE A 42 -4.17 13.94 -30.13
CA PHE A 42 -3.93 13.53 -28.75
C PHE A 42 -2.49 13.01 -28.52
N MET A 43 -1.71 12.80 -29.58
CA MET A 43 -0.31 12.34 -29.52
C MET A 43 0.64 13.48 -29.16
N ILE A 44 0.34 14.16 -28.05
CA ILE A 44 1.15 15.26 -27.51
C ILE A 44 2.42 14.72 -26.84
N TYR A 45 3.33 15.63 -26.53
CA TYR A 45 4.62 15.33 -25.90
C TYR A 45 4.52 14.36 -24.70
N ASN A 46 3.54 14.54 -23.82
CA ASN A 46 3.37 13.66 -22.65
C ASN A 46 3.06 12.20 -23.03
N VAL A 47 2.34 11.96 -24.12
CA VAL A 47 2.05 10.60 -24.62
C VAL A 47 3.31 10.00 -25.24
N HIS A 48 4.12 10.81 -25.91
CA HIS A 48 5.43 10.37 -26.42
C HIS A 48 6.41 10.04 -25.30
N LEU A 49 6.44 10.80 -24.21
CA LEU A 49 7.25 10.46 -23.03
C LEU A 49 6.92 9.06 -22.48
N LEU A 50 5.67 8.61 -22.59
CA LEU A 50 5.29 7.26 -22.15
C LEU A 50 6.02 6.17 -22.94
N SER A 51 6.38 6.36 -24.22
CA SER A 51 7.13 5.33 -24.96
C SER A 51 8.57 5.18 -24.47
N HIS A 52 9.10 6.20 -23.78
CA HIS A 52 10.47 6.24 -23.24
C HIS A 52 10.56 5.87 -21.77
N ILE A 53 9.45 5.75 -21.05
CA ILE A 53 9.45 5.45 -19.61
C ILE A 53 10.15 4.12 -19.30
N CYS A 54 10.10 3.15 -20.23
CA CYS A 54 10.84 1.91 -20.09
C CYS A 54 12.36 2.10 -20.25
N ASP A 55 12.80 3.01 -21.13
CA ASP A 55 14.21 3.38 -21.24
C ASP A 55 14.69 3.98 -19.93
N ASP A 56 13.92 4.93 -19.37
CA ASP A 56 14.26 5.55 -18.09
C ASP A 56 14.35 4.53 -16.94
N VAL A 57 13.45 3.55 -16.91
CA VAL A 57 13.51 2.47 -15.91
C VAL A 57 14.70 1.53 -16.13
N ASP A 58 15.08 1.26 -17.38
CA ASP A 58 16.31 0.52 -17.70
C ASP A 58 17.57 1.27 -17.19
N PHE A 59 17.60 2.61 -17.26
CA PHE A 59 18.74 3.43 -16.84
C PHE A 59 18.77 3.76 -15.33
N PHE A 60 17.63 4.09 -14.74
CA PHE A 60 17.53 4.65 -13.38
C PHE A 60 16.90 3.68 -12.35
N GLY A 61 16.45 2.50 -12.79
CA GLY A 61 15.76 1.52 -11.94
C GLY A 61 14.26 1.79 -11.82
N ALA A 62 13.62 1.24 -10.79
CA ALA A 62 12.18 1.40 -10.60
C ALA A 62 11.76 2.89 -10.56
N LEU A 63 10.54 3.20 -10.99
CA LEU A 63 10.03 4.57 -11.13
C LEU A 63 10.21 5.44 -9.89
N ASP A 64 10.09 4.85 -8.70
CA ASP A 64 10.25 5.55 -7.44
C ASP A 64 11.65 6.14 -7.23
N ASN A 65 12.69 5.58 -7.87
CA ASN A 65 14.07 6.04 -7.75
C ASN A 65 14.31 7.43 -8.36
N PHE A 66 13.54 7.79 -9.37
CA PHE A 66 13.67 9.06 -10.10
C PHE A 66 12.36 9.87 -10.13
N SER A 67 11.40 9.45 -9.32
CA SER A 67 10.12 10.14 -9.16
C SER A 67 10.26 11.42 -8.34
N ALA A 68 9.63 12.49 -8.82
CA ALA A 68 9.53 13.76 -8.09
C ALA A 68 8.43 13.75 -7.01
N PHE A 69 7.56 12.74 -6.96
CA PHE A 69 6.37 12.72 -6.09
C PHE A 69 6.67 12.98 -4.60
N PRO A 70 7.71 12.38 -3.98
CA PRO A 70 8.03 12.67 -2.58
C PRO A 70 8.37 14.16 -2.34
N PHE A 71 9.04 14.80 -3.30
CA PHE A 71 9.45 16.19 -3.23
C PHE A 71 8.29 17.15 -3.47
N GLU A 72 7.37 16.83 -4.38
CA GLU A 72 6.17 17.63 -4.64
C GLU A 72 5.28 17.74 -3.39
N ASN A 73 5.07 16.62 -2.70
CA ASN A 73 4.31 16.60 -1.46
C ASN A 73 4.96 17.48 -0.38
N TYR A 74 6.28 17.36 -0.21
CA TYR A 74 7.02 18.17 0.76
C TYR A 74 7.04 19.66 0.39
N LEU A 75 7.18 19.99 -0.90
CA LEU A 75 7.10 21.36 -1.38
C LEU A 75 5.73 21.99 -1.09
N GLY A 76 4.65 21.22 -1.24
CA GLY A 76 3.30 21.63 -0.83
C GLY A 76 3.24 22.00 0.66
N GLN A 77 3.85 21.19 1.53
CA GLN A 77 3.93 21.47 2.96
C GLN A 77 4.74 22.73 3.27
N ILE A 78 5.88 22.94 2.59
CA ILE A 78 6.67 24.17 2.72
C ILE A 78 5.84 25.39 2.30
N LYS A 79 5.11 25.28 1.19
CA LYS A 79 4.27 26.37 0.68
C LYS A 79 3.22 26.81 1.69
N LEU A 80 2.63 25.88 2.45
CA LEU A 80 1.68 26.18 3.53
C LEU A 80 2.30 26.95 4.71
N LEU A 81 3.63 26.90 4.89
CA LEU A 81 4.32 27.66 5.93
C LEU A 81 4.47 29.15 5.58
N VAL A 82 4.39 29.50 4.29
CA VAL A 82 4.53 30.86 3.80
C VAL A 82 3.15 31.52 3.77
N LYS A 83 2.91 32.48 4.69
CA LYS A 83 1.63 33.21 4.80
C LYS A 83 1.66 34.58 4.13
N SER A 84 2.85 35.06 3.78
CA SER A 84 3.09 36.38 3.17
C SER A 84 4.29 36.31 2.23
N PRO A 85 4.35 37.11 1.14
CA PRO A 85 5.54 37.21 0.30
C PRO A 85 6.76 37.83 1.03
N THR A 86 6.56 38.47 2.17
CA THR A 86 7.65 39.12 2.92
C THR A 86 8.47 38.09 3.70
N ASN A 87 9.79 38.02 3.49
CA ASN A 87 10.69 37.19 4.28
C ASN A 87 10.27 35.70 4.37
N PRO A 88 10.04 35.01 3.22
CA PRO A 88 9.50 33.65 3.20
C PRO A 88 10.43 32.63 3.88
N LEU A 89 11.75 32.79 3.72
CA LEU A 89 12.74 31.93 4.34
C LEU A 89 12.67 32.01 5.88
N GLN A 90 12.55 33.22 6.43
CA GLN A 90 12.43 33.44 7.87
C GLN A 90 11.11 32.86 8.42
N GLN A 91 10.02 32.96 7.66
CA GLN A 91 8.75 32.32 8.03
C GLN A 91 8.89 30.80 8.11
N ILE A 92 9.47 30.17 7.08
CA ILE A 92 9.71 28.72 7.05
C ILE A 92 10.58 28.30 8.22
N HIS A 93 11.73 28.97 8.42
CA HIS A 93 12.66 28.65 9.51
C HIS A 93 11.98 28.70 10.88
N ARG A 94 11.27 29.79 11.19
CA ARG A 94 10.57 29.93 12.49
C ARG A 94 9.53 28.82 12.70
N ARG A 95 8.75 28.48 11.67
CA ARG A 95 7.73 27.41 11.73
C ARG A 95 8.33 26.01 11.88
N LEU A 96 9.47 25.74 11.23
CA LEU A 96 10.17 24.46 11.39
C LEU A 96 10.74 24.33 12.81
N VAL A 97 11.31 25.40 13.38
CA VAL A 97 11.78 25.42 14.77
C VAL A 97 10.64 25.17 15.75
N GLU A 98 9.47 25.81 15.56
CA GLU A 98 8.27 25.55 16.37
C GLU A 98 7.85 24.07 16.34
N ARG A 99 7.92 23.41 15.17
CA ARG A 99 7.54 21.99 15.00
C ARG A 99 8.54 21.01 15.62
N GLY A 100 9.83 21.32 15.57
CA GLY A 100 10.91 20.43 16.05
C GLY A 100 10.93 20.22 17.56
N LEU A 101 10.24 21.06 18.34
CA LEU A 101 10.20 20.99 19.81
C LEU A 101 9.21 19.95 20.37
N ILE A 102 8.42 19.25 19.53
CA ILE A 102 7.28 18.41 19.97
C ILE A 102 7.52 16.88 19.78
N ILE A 103 8.72 16.43 19.42
CA ILE A 103 8.92 14.98 19.20
C ILE A 103 9.16 14.28 20.55
N SER A 104 8.06 13.83 21.16
CA SER A 104 8.06 12.97 22.35
C SER A 104 8.70 11.61 22.06
N ASN A 105 9.66 11.23 22.90
CA ASN A 105 10.32 9.93 22.92
C ASN A 105 9.30 8.79 22.89
N ASN A 106 9.31 8.02 21.81
CA ASN A 106 8.48 6.84 21.68
C ASN A 106 9.35 5.60 21.85
N TYR A 107 8.97 4.74 22.79
CA TYR A 107 9.57 3.43 23.00
C TYR A 107 9.45 2.58 21.73
N GLN A 108 10.55 1.93 21.37
CA GLN A 108 10.72 1.14 20.15
C GLN A 108 11.12 -0.28 20.58
N PHE A 109 10.44 -1.30 20.06
CA PHE A 109 10.80 -2.70 20.29
C PHE A 109 11.01 -3.37 18.93
N ASN A 110 12.22 -3.84 18.63
CA ASN A 110 12.53 -4.60 17.41
C ASN A 110 11.98 -4.01 16.08
N GLY A 111 11.95 -2.68 15.95
CA GLY A 111 11.42 -2.00 14.76
C GLY A 111 9.90 -2.05 14.58
N VAL A 112 9.15 -2.63 15.53
CA VAL A 112 7.69 -2.71 15.56
C VAL A 112 7.18 -1.94 16.78
N LYS A 113 6.26 -1.00 16.57
CA LYS A 113 5.64 -0.23 17.66
C LYS A 113 4.16 -0.58 17.76
N LEU A 114 3.77 -1.17 18.89
CA LEU A 114 2.36 -1.41 19.22
C LEU A 114 1.82 -0.23 20.01
N THR A 115 0.61 0.21 19.67
CA THR A 115 -0.06 1.32 20.36
C THR A 115 -1.53 1.01 20.62
N LEU A 116 -2.12 1.73 21.57
CA LEU A 116 -3.52 1.59 21.99
C LEU A 116 -3.80 0.18 22.55
N GLU A 117 -3.18 -0.14 23.69
CA GLU A 117 -3.43 -1.39 24.42
C GLU A 117 -4.90 -1.44 24.89
N HIS A 118 -5.55 -2.60 24.75
CA HIS A 118 -6.93 -2.82 25.20
C HIS A 118 -7.19 -4.28 25.59
N SER A 119 -8.40 -4.55 26.08
CA SER A 119 -8.88 -5.88 26.47
C SER A 119 -10.20 -6.29 25.79
N ALA A 120 -10.79 -5.43 24.97
CA ALA A 120 -12.14 -5.61 24.42
C ALA A 120 -12.18 -6.18 22.99
N GLY A 121 -11.08 -6.69 22.45
CA GLY A 121 -11.04 -7.27 21.11
C GLY A 121 -11.43 -8.74 21.10
N PRO A 122 -11.87 -9.28 19.94
CA PRO A 122 -12.19 -10.69 19.82
C PRO A 122 -10.96 -11.57 20.06
N LEU A 123 -11.14 -12.66 20.77
CA LEU A 123 -10.13 -13.68 21.03
C LEU A 123 -10.55 -14.99 20.38
N ILE A 124 -9.59 -15.70 19.80
CA ILE A 124 -9.79 -17.05 19.32
C ILE A 124 -9.28 -18.00 20.39
N ILE A 125 -10.13 -18.93 20.80
CA ILE A 125 -9.74 -20.05 21.66
C ILE A 125 -8.99 -21.02 20.75
N CYS A 126 -7.67 -20.92 20.71
CA CYS A 126 -6.85 -21.90 20.04
C CYS A 126 -6.85 -23.18 20.87
N ASN A 127 -7.09 -24.35 20.25
CA ASN A 127 -6.93 -25.65 20.92
C ASN A 127 -5.45 -25.96 21.27
N GLN A 128 -4.53 -25.13 20.81
CA GLN A 128 -3.12 -25.12 21.17
C GLN A 128 -2.94 -24.07 22.29
N ASN A 129 -2.16 -24.39 23.32
CA ASN A 129 -1.95 -23.63 24.58
C ASN A 129 -1.39 -22.19 24.43
N VAL A 130 -1.80 -21.42 23.42
CA VAL A 130 -1.38 -20.03 23.20
C VAL A 130 -2.09 -19.15 24.22
N LYS A 131 -1.33 -18.66 25.20
CA LYS A 131 -1.81 -17.66 26.16
C LYS A 131 -1.59 -16.27 25.58
N TRP A 132 -2.71 -15.61 25.27
CA TRP A 132 -2.73 -14.21 24.87
C TRP A 132 -2.41 -13.33 26.07
N GLN A 133 -1.40 -12.45 25.95
CA GLN A 133 -0.99 -11.58 27.04
C GLN A 133 -1.60 -10.19 26.92
N LYS A 134 -1.50 -9.58 25.72
CA LYS A 134 -1.92 -8.21 25.47
C LYS A 134 -2.62 -8.08 24.13
N GLN A 135 -3.54 -7.12 24.03
CA GLN A 135 -4.22 -6.77 22.79
C GLN A 135 -3.98 -5.30 22.45
N PHE A 136 -3.94 -4.97 21.16
CA PHE A 136 -3.66 -3.63 20.67
C PHE A 136 -4.57 -3.28 19.50
N SER A 137 -4.91 -2.00 19.36
CA SER A 137 -5.67 -1.52 18.20
C SER A 137 -4.78 -1.14 17.02
N LYS A 138 -3.48 -0.94 17.23
CA LYS A 138 -2.55 -0.46 16.20
C LYS A 138 -1.17 -1.09 16.28
N ILE A 139 -0.61 -1.36 15.11
CA ILE A 139 0.78 -1.80 14.92
C ILE A 139 1.44 -0.94 13.85
N HIS A 140 2.62 -0.40 14.18
CA HIS A 140 3.48 0.32 13.26
C HIS A 140 4.69 -0.56 12.95
N LEU A 141 4.81 -0.94 11.68
CA LEU A 141 6.03 -1.49 11.09
C LEU A 141 6.88 -0.33 10.54
N LYS A 142 8.08 -0.63 10.02
CA LYS A 142 9.00 0.38 9.48
C LYS A 142 8.34 1.32 8.47
N ASP A 143 7.64 0.75 7.49
CA ASP A 143 7.10 1.51 6.35
C ASP A 143 5.56 1.50 6.29
N THR A 144 4.91 0.80 7.23
CA THR A 144 3.46 0.62 7.22
C THR A 144 2.85 0.66 8.61
N THR A 145 1.59 1.07 8.66
CA THR A 145 0.78 1.00 9.87
C THR A 145 -0.49 0.24 9.58
N PHE A 146 -0.82 -0.70 10.45
CA PHE A 146 -2.09 -1.41 10.46
C PHE A 146 -2.89 -1.04 11.70
N SER A 147 -4.21 -0.99 11.53
CA SER A 147 -5.15 -0.77 12.62
C SER A 147 -6.24 -1.84 12.59
N VAL A 148 -6.87 -2.09 13.73
CA VAL A 148 -8.12 -2.84 13.76
C VAL A 148 -9.23 -2.06 13.04
N VAL A 149 -10.16 -2.77 12.41
CA VAL A 149 -11.25 -2.22 11.59
C VAL A 149 -12.13 -1.23 12.37
N SER A 150 -12.32 -1.46 13.66
CA SER A 150 -13.07 -0.57 14.56
C SER A 150 -12.40 0.79 14.77
N HIS A 151 -11.07 0.86 14.57
CA HIS A 151 -10.31 2.11 14.69
C HIS A 151 -10.12 2.79 13.34
N SER A 152 -9.74 2.06 12.29
CA SER A 152 -9.50 2.64 10.95
C SER A 152 -9.77 1.61 9.88
N LYS A 153 -10.86 1.81 9.13
CA LYS A 153 -11.20 0.97 7.99
C LYS A 153 -10.14 1.05 6.87
N ALA A 154 -9.48 2.18 6.70
CA ALA A 154 -8.47 2.34 5.65
C ALA A 154 -7.19 1.54 5.95
N ASP A 155 -6.89 1.32 7.23
CA ASP A 155 -5.65 0.67 7.66
C ASP A 155 -5.85 -0.78 8.13
N SER A 156 -7.06 -1.32 7.95
CA SER A 156 -7.46 -2.61 8.52
C SER A 156 -7.39 -3.79 7.55
N TYR A 157 -6.66 -3.66 6.44
CA TYR A 157 -6.53 -4.75 5.48
C TYR A 157 -5.08 -5.07 5.16
N CYS A 158 -4.78 -6.37 5.13
CA CYS A 158 -3.45 -6.87 4.82
C CYS A 158 -3.50 -8.08 3.86
N LEU A 159 -2.38 -8.28 3.15
CA LEU A 159 -2.15 -9.39 2.22
C LEU A 159 -1.20 -10.39 2.85
N THR A 160 -1.52 -11.68 2.75
CA THR A 160 -0.61 -12.75 3.18
C THR A 160 0.57 -12.92 2.21
N SER A 161 1.70 -13.47 2.67
CA SER A 161 2.90 -13.75 1.87
C SER A 161 2.69 -14.69 0.69
N ALA A 162 1.63 -15.51 0.70
CA ALA A 162 1.22 -16.30 -0.45
C ALA A 162 0.52 -15.48 -1.57
N GLY A 163 0.25 -14.19 -1.34
CA GLY A 163 -0.34 -13.26 -2.30
C GLY A 163 -1.84 -13.47 -2.61
N ASN A 164 -2.49 -14.46 -1.99
CA ASN A 164 -3.82 -14.90 -2.37
C ASN A 164 -4.93 -14.61 -1.34
N LYS A 165 -4.57 -14.23 -0.12
CA LYS A 165 -5.54 -14.00 0.97
C LYS A 165 -5.49 -12.57 1.45
N ILE A 166 -6.67 -11.97 1.51
CA ILE A 166 -6.88 -10.60 1.98
C ILE A 166 -7.65 -10.69 3.28
N ILE A 167 -7.04 -10.11 4.32
CA ILE A 167 -7.51 -10.23 5.69
C ILE A 167 -7.98 -8.86 6.16
N GLU A 168 -9.19 -8.80 6.70
CA GLU A 168 -9.69 -7.68 7.49
C GLU A 168 -9.29 -7.90 8.96
N ILE A 169 -8.59 -6.92 9.55
CA ILE A 169 -8.01 -7.02 10.89
C ILE A 169 -9.04 -6.62 11.94
N HIS A 170 -9.34 -7.52 12.87
CA HIS A 170 -10.28 -7.33 13.98
C HIS A 170 -9.59 -7.20 15.33
N ASN A 171 -8.40 -7.79 15.50
CA ASN A 171 -7.59 -7.64 16.71
C ASN A 171 -6.09 -7.84 16.43
N ILE A 172 -5.24 -7.30 17.29
CA ILE A 172 -3.79 -7.51 17.27
C ILE A 172 -3.38 -8.01 18.64
N LEU A 173 -2.77 -9.19 18.70
CA LEU A 173 -2.42 -9.87 19.94
C LEU A 173 -0.92 -10.08 20.07
N VAL A 174 -0.45 -10.06 21.32
CA VAL A 174 0.90 -10.48 21.69
C VAL A 174 0.79 -11.69 22.61
N THR A 175 1.52 -12.76 22.27
CA THR A 175 1.62 -13.97 23.09
C THR A 175 2.59 -13.77 24.25
N THR A 176 2.57 -14.68 25.22
CA THR A 176 3.56 -14.70 26.31
C THR A 176 5.01 -14.84 25.82
N ASP A 177 5.20 -15.39 24.61
CA ASP A 177 6.51 -15.58 23.98
C ASP A 177 6.93 -14.34 23.15
N ASN A 178 6.21 -13.22 23.29
CA ASN A 178 6.39 -11.97 22.53
C ASN A 178 6.19 -12.10 21.01
N GLU A 179 5.44 -13.10 20.55
CA GLU A 179 5.03 -13.20 19.15
C GLU A 179 3.76 -12.40 18.88
N ILE A 180 3.68 -11.80 17.69
CA ILE A 180 2.57 -10.95 17.30
C ILE A 180 1.66 -11.70 16.33
N PHE A 181 0.36 -11.74 16.65
CA PHE A 181 -0.69 -12.32 15.82
C PHE A 181 -1.74 -11.29 15.45
N LEU A 182 -2.24 -11.38 14.22
CA LEU A 182 -3.41 -10.65 13.75
C LEU A 182 -4.61 -11.60 13.80
N ILE A 183 -5.68 -11.19 14.49
CA ILE A 183 -6.98 -11.84 14.41
C ILE A 183 -7.82 -11.07 13.41
N GLY A 184 -8.45 -11.78 12.49
CA GLY A 184 -9.20 -11.17 11.42
C GLY A 184 -10.10 -12.13 10.67
N LYS A 185 -10.73 -11.61 9.63
CA LYS A 185 -11.55 -12.38 8.70
C LYS A 185 -10.92 -12.31 7.32
N GLU A 186 -10.67 -13.44 6.69
CA GLU A 186 -10.26 -13.47 5.29
C GLU A 186 -11.47 -13.40 4.36
N PHE A 187 -11.32 -12.75 3.21
CA PHE A 187 -12.27 -12.86 2.10
C PHE A 187 -12.19 -14.24 1.45
N LEU A 188 -13.35 -14.87 1.24
CA LEU A 188 -13.46 -16.22 0.69
C LEU A 188 -13.51 -16.23 -0.83
N SER A 189 -14.15 -15.23 -1.42
CA SER A 189 -14.38 -15.15 -2.85
C SER A 189 -13.42 -14.14 -3.47
N ASN A 190 -12.50 -14.62 -4.32
CA ASN A 190 -11.52 -13.78 -5.03
C ASN A 190 -11.68 -13.96 -6.55
N SER A 191 -11.78 -12.85 -7.29
CA SER A 191 -11.83 -12.86 -8.75
C SER A 191 -11.05 -11.70 -9.35
N ASN A 192 -10.75 -11.78 -10.64
CA ASN A 192 -10.02 -10.72 -11.35
C ASN A 192 -10.90 -9.49 -11.57
N LEU A 193 -10.39 -8.30 -11.26
CA LEU A 193 -11.01 -7.03 -11.61
C LEU A 193 -11.00 -6.79 -13.12
N TYR A 194 -9.90 -7.17 -13.77
CA TYR A 194 -9.73 -7.13 -15.20
C TYR A 194 -8.83 -8.29 -15.65
N VAL A 195 -8.96 -8.70 -16.90
CA VAL A 195 -8.15 -9.76 -17.53
C VAL A 195 -7.18 -9.25 -18.59
N TYR A 196 -7.36 -8.02 -19.05
CA TYR A 196 -6.53 -7.39 -20.08
C TYR A 196 -5.66 -6.27 -19.49
N PRO A 197 -4.35 -6.20 -19.82
CA PRO A 197 -3.59 -7.10 -20.70
C PRO A 197 -3.24 -8.44 -20.05
N TYR A 198 -3.24 -8.48 -18.72
CA TYR A 198 -3.08 -9.68 -17.91
C TYR A 198 -4.13 -9.68 -16.78
N PRO A 199 -4.40 -10.84 -16.17
CA PRO A 199 -5.25 -10.95 -14.97
C PRO A 199 -4.76 -10.02 -13.86
N SER A 200 -5.67 -9.28 -13.23
CA SER A 200 -5.33 -8.36 -12.13
C SER A 200 -4.73 -9.09 -10.92
N SER A 201 -5.02 -10.38 -10.74
CA SER A 201 -4.41 -11.25 -9.73
C SER A 201 -2.89 -11.32 -9.83
N GLU A 202 -2.31 -11.08 -11.01
CA GLU A 202 -0.86 -11.02 -11.21
C GLU A 202 -0.18 -9.88 -10.44
N LEU A 203 -0.95 -8.84 -10.09
CA LEU A 203 -0.56 -7.71 -9.26
C LEU A 203 -1.18 -7.78 -7.85
N ASN A 204 -1.71 -8.94 -7.45
CA ASN A 204 -2.48 -9.16 -6.23
C ASN A 204 -3.73 -8.24 -6.10
N ILE A 205 -4.33 -7.84 -7.22
CA ILE A 205 -5.55 -7.04 -7.25
C ILE A 205 -6.75 -7.96 -7.47
N PHE A 206 -7.69 -7.94 -6.54
CA PHE A 206 -8.83 -8.85 -6.53
C PHE A 206 -10.14 -8.10 -6.30
N VAL A 207 -11.20 -8.55 -6.97
CA VAL A 207 -12.56 -8.32 -6.53
C VAL A 207 -12.84 -9.36 -5.46
N VAL A 208 -13.16 -8.88 -4.26
CA VAL A 208 -13.34 -9.69 -3.05
C VAL A 208 -14.79 -9.64 -2.56
N LYS A 209 -15.28 -10.78 -2.06
CA LYS A 209 -16.59 -10.93 -1.42
C LYS A 209 -16.50 -11.94 -0.28
N ASP A 210 -17.46 -11.85 0.63
CA ASP A 210 -17.77 -12.82 1.69
C ASP A 210 -16.63 -12.98 2.71
N LEU A 211 -16.85 -12.47 3.92
CA LEU A 211 -15.90 -12.62 5.01
C LEU A 211 -16.11 -13.97 5.71
N SER A 212 -15.01 -14.64 6.01
CA SER A 212 -14.99 -15.87 6.78
C SER A 212 -15.20 -15.65 8.28
N GLU A 213 -15.22 -16.75 9.03
CA GLU A 213 -15.07 -16.73 10.49
C GLU A 213 -13.71 -16.20 10.93
N LEU A 214 -13.62 -15.78 12.19
CA LEU A 214 -12.37 -15.26 12.75
C LEU A 214 -11.26 -16.31 12.75
N LYS A 215 -10.10 -15.93 12.21
CA LYS A 215 -8.87 -16.73 12.22
C LYS A 215 -7.69 -15.88 12.72
N ALA A 216 -6.60 -16.55 13.09
CA ALA A 216 -5.37 -15.91 13.56
C ALA A 216 -4.23 -16.16 12.56
N TRP A 217 -3.44 -15.14 12.29
CA TRP A 217 -2.24 -15.21 11.46
C TRP A 217 -1.05 -14.60 12.19
N PRO A 218 0.14 -15.23 12.19
CA PRO A 218 1.34 -14.59 12.70
C PRO A 218 1.71 -13.40 11.80
N ILE A 219 2.28 -12.35 12.39
CA ILE A 219 2.67 -11.13 11.64
C ILE A 219 3.69 -11.44 10.52
N THR A 220 4.47 -12.52 10.68
CA THR A 220 5.47 -12.99 9.71
C THR A 220 4.84 -13.52 8.41
N GLU A 221 3.56 -13.89 8.43
CA GLU A 221 2.82 -14.30 7.23
C GLU A 221 2.23 -13.11 6.46
N ILE A 222 2.42 -11.88 6.92
CA ILE A 222 1.91 -10.68 6.26
C ILE A 222 2.98 -10.05 5.37
N CYS A 223 2.66 -9.87 4.09
CA CYS A 223 3.56 -9.34 3.08
C CYS A 223 3.28 -7.88 2.72
N GLY A 224 2.08 -7.38 2.99
CA GLY A 224 1.82 -5.97 2.72
C GLY A 224 0.45 -5.48 3.09
N LYS A 225 0.28 -4.17 2.95
CA LYS A 225 -0.95 -3.46 3.22
C LYS A 225 -1.83 -3.41 1.99
N CYS A 226 -3.14 -3.58 2.20
CA CYS A 226 -4.14 -3.45 1.15
C CYS A 226 -5.07 -2.29 1.43
N ILE A 227 -5.57 -1.70 0.35
CA ILE A 227 -6.72 -0.81 0.37
C ILE A 227 -7.90 -1.59 -0.18
N VAL A 228 -9.03 -1.58 0.53
CA VAL A 228 -10.27 -2.21 0.09
C VAL A 228 -11.33 -1.15 -0.15
N LEU A 229 -11.76 -1.03 -1.41
CA LEU A 229 -12.70 -0.02 -1.89
C LEU A 229 -14.03 -0.66 -2.27
N PRO A 230 -15.18 -0.03 -1.99
CA PRO A 230 -16.49 -0.50 -2.49
C PRO A 230 -16.50 -0.59 -4.03
N PHE A 231 -17.01 -1.69 -4.58
CA PHE A 231 -17.08 -1.90 -6.02
C PHE A 231 -18.34 -2.67 -6.41
N LYS A 232 -19.23 -2.04 -7.20
CA LYS A 232 -20.56 -2.58 -7.52
C LYS A 232 -21.36 -2.93 -6.25
N LYS A 233 -22.55 -3.52 -6.39
CA LYS A 233 -23.34 -3.95 -5.22
C LYS A 233 -22.65 -5.17 -4.58
N GLU A 234 -22.43 -5.08 -3.27
CA GLU A 234 -21.92 -6.17 -2.40
C GLU A 234 -20.51 -6.71 -2.71
N CYS A 235 -19.75 -6.09 -3.60
CA CYS A 235 -18.35 -6.47 -3.82
C CYS A 235 -17.42 -5.34 -3.38
N CYS A 236 -16.18 -5.70 -3.10
CA CYS A 236 -15.10 -4.74 -2.89
C CYS A 236 -13.95 -5.06 -3.85
N VAL A 237 -13.13 -4.07 -4.14
CA VAL A 237 -11.85 -4.26 -4.81
C VAL A 237 -10.77 -4.06 -3.78
N ALA A 238 -9.91 -5.04 -3.65
CA ALA A 238 -8.75 -4.98 -2.81
C ALA A 238 -7.50 -4.81 -3.68
N MET A 239 -6.69 -3.80 -3.36
CA MET A 239 -5.47 -3.45 -4.07
C MET A 239 -4.33 -3.32 -3.07
N PRO A 240 -3.18 -3.97 -3.29
CA PRO A 240 -2.02 -3.78 -2.44
C PRO A 240 -1.44 -2.39 -2.67
N ILE A 241 -0.89 -1.81 -1.61
CA ILE A 241 -0.03 -0.65 -1.73
C ILE A 241 1.33 -1.17 -2.19
N ILE A 242 1.71 -0.87 -3.44
CA ILE A 242 2.88 -1.46 -4.11
C ILE A 242 4.16 -1.29 -3.28
N ASN A 243 4.35 -0.11 -2.69
CA ASN A 243 5.54 0.23 -1.90
C ASN A 243 5.57 -0.44 -0.52
N CYS A 244 4.49 -1.14 -0.16
CA CYS A 244 4.35 -1.87 1.08
C CYS A 244 4.50 -3.39 0.91
N LEU A 245 4.71 -3.88 -0.32
CA LEU A 245 4.90 -5.30 -0.60
C LEU A 245 6.36 -5.68 -0.31
N THR A 246 6.57 -6.38 0.81
CA THR A 246 7.90 -6.84 1.26
C THR A 246 8.41 -8.01 0.46
#